data_AF-A0A9P1E8B5-F1
#
_entry.id   AF-A0A9P1E8B5-F1
#
_cell.length_a   1.000
_cell.length_b   1.000
_cell.length_c   1.000
_cell.angle_alpha   90.00
_cell.angle_beta   90.00
_cell.angle_gamma   90.00
#
_symmetry.space_group_name_H-M   'P 1'
#
loop_
_entity.id
_entity.type
_entity.pdbx_description
1 polymer ?
#
loop_
_entity_poly.entity_id
_entity_poly.type
_entity_poly.pdbx_seq_one_letter_code
_entity_poly.pdbx_strand_id
1 'polypeptide(L)'
;MLEGTIVNVPDNRAGKHSRGDIIEIDTKNILFICGGAFIGLEKAISERRQDSSIGFGAPVHIKMDPAAPTYVVIGSSLLESVESNDLTAYGLIPEFVGRFPIFVSLSALDESQLVQVLTGPKNALCKQYKRMFELNNVKLHFTDNALKKIASKAIVKNTGARGLRSILESILTEAMFEVPDAKPGNCADMVLVDEEAVGSADTPVAGAKIIRGDSGLESFSSAMESTYRAEKSEQQQLKGDMIHMDGGYEVASRAASL
;
A
#
# COMPACT_ATOMS: atom_id res chain seq x y z
N MET A 1 -30.59 -11.55 -4.99
CA MET A 1 -29.20 -11.76 -5.45
C MET A 1 -28.28 -12.23 -4.34
N LEU A 2 -28.15 -11.51 -3.21
CA LEU A 2 -27.24 -11.89 -2.10
C LEU A 2 -27.73 -13.06 -1.24
N GLU A 3 -28.98 -13.49 -1.39
CA GLU A 3 -29.64 -14.52 -0.57
C GLU A 3 -29.95 -15.78 -1.39
N GLY A 4 -28.99 -16.28 -2.18
CA GLY A 4 -29.16 -17.55 -2.91
C GLY A 4 -30.40 -17.59 -3.81
N THR A 5 -30.32 -16.91 -4.95
CA THR A 5 -31.38 -16.87 -5.95
C THR A 5 -30.87 -17.51 -7.24
N ILE A 6 -31.74 -18.21 -7.96
CA ILE A 6 -31.45 -18.62 -9.34
C ILE A 6 -31.57 -17.39 -10.22
N VAL A 7 -30.45 -16.94 -10.79
CA VAL A 7 -30.35 -15.76 -11.63
C VAL A 7 -30.05 -16.17 -13.06
N ASN A 8 -30.82 -15.63 -13.99
CA ASN A 8 -30.72 -15.89 -15.41
C ASN A 8 -29.77 -14.88 -16.06
N VAL A 9 -28.61 -15.35 -16.52
CA VAL A 9 -27.59 -14.53 -17.19
C VAL A 9 -27.57 -14.85 -18.68
N PRO A 10 -27.63 -13.84 -19.57
CA PRO A 10 -27.59 -14.09 -21.01
C PRO A 10 -26.19 -14.58 -21.44
N ASP A 11 -26.14 -15.67 -22.21
CA ASP A 11 -24.88 -16.13 -22.79
C ASP A 11 -24.46 -15.24 -23.96
N ASN A 12 -23.54 -14.30 -23.69
CA ASN A 12 -22.97 -13.41 -24.70
C ASN A 12 -21.98 -14.11 -25.67
N ARG A 13 -21.72 -15.42 -25.53
CA ARG A 13 -20.88 -16.17 -26.49
C ARG A 13 -21.62 -16.56 -27.76
N ALA A 14 -22.95 -16.60 -27.73
CA ALA A 14 -23.73 -16.96 -28.90
C ALA A 14 -23.94 -15.69 -29.75
N GLY A 15 -23.44 -15.71 -30.99
CA GLY A 15 -23.41 -14.55 -31.88
C GLY A 15 -24.79 -13.92 -32.10
N LYS A 16 -24.81 -12.69 -32.65
CA LYS A 16 -25.96 -11.77 -32.85
C LYS A 16 -27.30 -12.35 -33.37
N HIS A 17 -27.41 -13.62 -33.74
CA HIS A 17 -28.60 -14.26 -34.30
C HIS A 17 -29.10 -15.54 -33.58
N SER A 18 -28.49 -15.97 -32.48
CA SER A 18 -29.12 -17.00 -31.62
C SER A 18 -30.12 -16.33 -30.69
N ARG A 19 -31.34 -16.87 -30.57
CA ARG A 19 -32.20 -16.58 -29.42
C ARG A 19 -31.36 -16.88 -28.18
N GLY A 20 -30.97 -15.85 -27.44
CA GLY A 20 -29.90 -15.95 -26.46
C GLY A 20 -30.17 -17.07 -25.46
N ASP A 21 -29.28 -18.06 -25.44
CA ASP A 21 -29.33 -19.11 -24.43
C ASP A 21 -29.12 -18.44 -23.07
N ILE A 22 -30.04 -18.70 -22.14
CA ILE A 22 -30.01 -18.16 -20.80
C ILE A 22 -29.32 -19.20 -19.91
N ILE A 23 -28.27 -18.78 -19.21
CA ILE A 23 -27.60 -19.61 -18.21
C ILE A 23 -28.20 -19.29 -16.85
N GLU A 24 -28.75 -20.32 -16.20
CA GLU A 24 -29.22 -20.21 -14.82
C GLU A 24 -28.03 -20.38 -13.86
N ILE A 25 -27.81 -19.40 -12.99
CA ILE A 25 -26.73 -19.39 -11.99
C ILE A 25 -27.36 -19.32 -10.61
N ASP A 26 -27.07 -20.30 -9.76
CA ASP A 26 -27.41 -20.26 -8.33
C ASP A 26 -26.36 -19.44 -7.56
N THR A 27 -26.80 -18.36 -6.91
CA THR A 27 -25.91 -17.50 -6.12
C THR A 27 -25.65 -17.97 -4.69
N LYS A 28 -26.22 -19.11 -4.25
CA LYS A 28 -26.15 -19.58 -2.85
C LYS A 28 -24.72 -19.75 -2.31
N ASN A 29 -23.80 -20.22 -3.16
CA ASN A 29 -22.42 -20.50 -2.77
C ASN A 29 -21.41 -19.48 -3.33
N ILE A 30 -21.88 -18.31 -3.77
CA ILE A 30 -21.02 -17.23 -4.25
C ILE A 30 -20.63 -16.36 -3.05
N LEU A 31 -19.32 -16.22 -2.80
CA LEU A 31 -18.81 -15.29 -1.79
C LEU A 31 -18.90 -13.86 -2.33
N PHE A 32 -19.66 -13.02 -1.63
CA PHE A 32 -19.74 -11.58 -1.92
C PHE A 32 -18.82 -10.83 -0.95
N ILE A 33 -17.85 -10.10 -1.52
CA ILE A 33 -17.01 -9.16 -0.78
C ILE A 33 -17.35 -7.75 -1.27
N CYS A 34 -17.90 -6.95 -0.37
CA CYS A 34 -18.19 -5.55 -0.63
C CYS A 34 -17.21 -4.68 0.15
N GLY A 35 -16.56 -3.74 -0.54
CA GLY A 35 -15.62 -2.81 0.06
C GLY A 35 -15.81 -1.42 -0.52
N GLY A 36 -15.52 -0.41 0.28
CA GLY A 36 -15.67 1.00 -0.08
C GLY A 36 -14.96 1.91 0.91
N ALA A 37 -14.82 3.18 0.54
CA ALA A 37 -14.30 4.21 1.44
C ALA A 37 -15.49 4.96 2.06
N PHE A 38 -15.70 4.78 3.37
CA PHE A 38 -16.82 5.37 4.11
C PHE A 38 -16.36 6.64 4.84
N ILE A 39 -16.18 7.72 4.09
CA ILE A 39 -15.73 9.00 4.65
C ILE A 39 -16.76 9.52 5.65
N GLY A 40 -16.34 9.81 6.88
CA GLY A 40 -17.20 10.36 7.92
C GLY A 40 -17.98 9.31 8.71
N LEU A 41 -17.77 8.01 8.46
CA LEU A 41 -18.31 6.95 9.31
C LEU A 41 -17.72 7.03 10.73
N GLU A 42 -16.49 7.53 10.86
CA GLU A 42 -15.85 7.74 12.17
C GLU A 42 -16.66 8.70 13.06
N LYS A 43 -17.37 9.66 12.44
CA LYS A 43 -18.25 10.60 13.14
C LYS A 43 -19.48 9.88 13.71
N ALA A 44 -20.13 9.02 12.94
CA ALA A 44 -21.28 8.25 13.41
C ALA A 44 -20.90 7.32 14.57
N ILE A 45 -19.75 6.63 14.46
CA ILE A 45 -19.20 5.78 15.53
C ILE A 45 -18.85 6.63 16.76
N SER A 46 -18.26 7.81 16.56
CA SER A 46 -17.93 8.72 17.66
C SER A 46 -19.18 9.21 18.37
N GLU A 47 -20.23 9.61 17.64
CA GLU A 47 -21.52 10.02 18.21
C GLU A 47 -22.15 8.90 19.05
N ARG A 48 -22.04 7.63 18.62
CA ARG A 48 -22.49 6.47 19.43
C ARG A 48 -21.63 6.24 20.67
N ARG A 49 -20.31 6.34 20.56
CA ARG A 49 -19.38 6.10 21.69
C ARG A 49 -19.32 7.27 22.67
N GLN A 50 -19.64 8.46 22.22
CA GLN A 50 -19.58 9.70 22.98
C GLN A 50 -21.01 10.15 23.26
N ASP A 51 -21.68 9.43 24.16
CA ASP A 51 -22.89 9.92 24.80
C ASP A 51 -22.56 11.28 25.44
N SER A 52 -23.14 12.32 24.86
CA SER A 52 -22.86 13.71 25.21
C SER A 52 -23.38 13.99 26.62
N SER A 53 -22.53 13.87 27.65
CA SER A 53 -22.90 14.36 28.97
C SER A 53 -22.79 15.89 28.99
N ILE A 54 -23.93 16.57 29.04
CA ILE A 54 -24.01 18.00 29.38
C ILE A 54 -24.00 18.10 30.91
N GLY A 55 -22.98 18.73 31.49
CA GLY A 55 -22.87 18.94 32.94
C GLY A 55 -21.51 19.49 33.38
N PHE A 56 -21.48 20.24 34.47
CA PHE A 56 -20.23 20.69 35.10
C PHE A 56 -19.44 19.46 35.59
N GLY A 57 -18.32 19.14 34.95
CA GLY A 57 -17.52 17.93 35.21
C GLY A 57 -17.56 16.88 34.10
N ALA A 58 -18.34 17.10 33.04
CA ALA A 58 -18.28 16.29 31.84
C ALA A 58 -16.91 16.45 31.13
N PRO A 59 -16.31 15.36 30.61
CA PRO A 59 -15.08 15.46 29.83
C PRO A 59 -15.30 16.39 28.62
N VAL A 60 -14.59 17.52 28.59
CA VAL A 60 -14.68 18.54 27.54
C VAL A 60 -13.99 18.03 26.27
N HIS A 61 -14.70 18.10 25.14
CA HIS A 61 -14.20 17.63 23.86
C HIS A 61 -13.11 18.51 23.23
N ILE A 62 -12.09 17.86 22.70
CA ILE A 62 -11.17 18.42 21.71
C ILE A 62 -11.81 18.19 20.33
N LYS A 63 -12.31 19.25 19.69
CA LYS A 63 -12.66 19.21 18.26
C LYS A 63 -11.36 19.01 17.48
N MET A 64 -11.12 17.79 17.00
CA MET A 64 -9.94 17.49 16.18
C MET A 64 -10.22 17.85 14.72
N ASP A 65 -9.24 18.49 14.10
CA ASP A 65 -9.28 18.86 12.69
C ASP A 65 -9.20 17.59 11.82
N PRO A 66 -10.15 17.35 10.87
CA PRO A 66 -10.11 16.20 9.97
C PRO A 66 -8.84 16.13 9.08
N ALA A 67 -8.07 17.22 8.98
CA ALA A 67 -6.79 17.25 8.25
C ALA A 67 -5.58 16.88 9.12
N ALA A 68 -5.73 16.71 10.43
CA ALA A 68 -4.61 16.39 11.31
C ALA A 68 -4.19 14.91 11.14
N PRO A 69 -2.88 14.59 11.11
CA PRO A 69 -2.40 13.21 11.02
C PRO A 69 -2.92 12.33 12.18
N THR A 70 -3.18 12.94 13.34
CA THR A 70 -3.79 12.29 14.50
C THR A 70 -5.22 11.79 14.22
N TYR A 71 -5.99 12.48 13.36
CA TYR A 71 -7.36 12.07 12.99
C TYR A 71 -7.37 10.73 12.26
N VAL A 72 -6.38 10.46 11.41
CA VAL A 72 -6.31 9.22 10.61
C VAL A 72 -6.02 7.99 11.49
N VAL A 73 -5.15 8.15 12.49
CA VAL A 73 -4.81 7.08 13.46
C VAL A 73 -5.97 6.82 14.43
N ILE A 74 -6.64 7.87 14.89
CA ILE A 74 -7.81 7.72 15.77
C ILE A 74 -9.01 7.18 14.99
N GLY A 75 -9.21 7.65 13.76
CA GLY A 75 -10.27 7.20 12.86
C GLY A 75 -10.17 5.71 12.57
N SER A 76 -8.98 5.20 12.23
CA SER A 76 -8.77 3.76 12.01
C SER A 76 -9.08 2.91 13.25
N SER A 77 -8.72 3.38 14.44
CA SER A 77 -9.06 2.71 15.71
C SER A 77 -10.57 2.71 16.00
N LEU A 78 -11.28 3.77 15.61
CA LEU A 78 -12.75 3.83 15.74
C LEU A 78 -13.45 2.87 14.80
N LEU A 79 -12.96 2.75 13.55
CA LEU A 79 -13.52 1.86 12.53
C LEU A 79 -13.44 0.38 12.91
N GLU A 80 -12.47 -0.05 13.73
CA GLU A 80 -12.41 -1.42 14.28
C GLU A 80 -13.62 -1.78 15.14
N SER A 81 -14.30 -0.79 15.70
CA SER A 81 -15.46 -0.97 16.57
C SER A 81 -16.81 -0.71 15.90
N VAL A 82 -16.85 -0.70 14.57
CA VAL A 82 -18.05 -0.42 13.79
C VAL A 82 -19.16 -1.42 14.09
N GLU A 83 -20.38 -0.91 14.28
CA GLU A 83 -21.59 -1.71 14.44
C GLU A 83 -22.57 -1.50 13.28
N SER A 84 -23.52 -2.44 13.11
CA SER A 84 -24.56 -2.34 12.08
C SER A 84 -25.39 -1.06 12.19
N ASN A 85 -25.61 -0.56 13.40
CA ASN A 85 -26.36 0.67 13.66
C ASN A 85 -25.62 1.91 13.12
N ASP A 86 -24.28 1.92 13.18
CA ASP A 86 -23.47 3.03 12.66
C ASP A 86 -23.58 3.13 11.14
N LEU A 87 -23.64 1.97 10.47
CA LEU A 87 -23.84 1.89 9.02
C LEU A 87 -25.23 2.35 8.60
N THR A 88 -26.26 2.07 9.39
CA THR A 88 -27.60 2.60 9.16
C THR A 88 -27.67 4.11 9.40
N ALA A 89 -27.05 4.61 10.47
CA ALA A 89 -26.95 6.05 10.73
C ALA A 89 -26.16 6.80 9.64
N TYR A 90 -25.18 6.14 9.04
CA TYR A 90 -24.44 6.65 7.87
C TYR A 90 -25.30 6.75 6.61
N GLY A 91 -26.41 6.01 6.53
CA GLY A 91 -27.36 6.05 5.41
C GLY A 91 -27.48 4.74 4.62
N LEU A 92 -26.88 3.63 5.08
CA LEU A 92 -27.10 2.33 4.47
C LEU A 92 -28.45 1.73 4.91
N ILE A 93 -29.11 1.06 3.97
CA ILE A 93 -30.40 0.40 4.21
C ILE A 93 -30.17 -0.81 5.15
N PRO A 94 -30.93 -0.95 6.26
CA PRO A 94 -30.75 -2.04 7.23
C PRO A 94 -30.84 -3.44 6.61
N GLU A 95 -31.73 -3.64 5.65
CA GLU A 95 -31.91 -4.89 4.91
C GLU A 95 -30.67 -5.27 4.11
N PHE A 96 -29.90 -4.28 3.65
CA PHE A 96 -28.64 -4.50 2.96
C PHE A 96 -27.52 -4.84 3.94
N VAL A 97 -27.37 -4.07 5.02
CA VAL A 97 -26.37 -4.30 6.07
C VAL A 97 -26.56 -5.68 6.72
N GLY A 98 -27.81 -6.09 6.93
CA GLY A 98 -28.15 -7.41 7.49
C GLY A 98 -27.71 -8.61 6.63
N ARG A 99 -27.35 -8.40 5.34
CA ARG A 99 -26.78 -9.45 4.48
C ARG A 99 -25.27 -9.61 4.65
N PHE A 100 -24.60 -8.67 5.30
CA PHE A 100 -23.16 -8.65 5.51
C PHE A 100 -22.86 -8.67 7.02
N PRO A 101 -22.89 -9.85 7.66
CA PRO A 101 -22.67 -9.95 9.11
C PRO A 101 -21.20 -9.79 9.52
N ILE A 102 -20.26 -9.80 8.57
CA ILE A 102 -18.82 -9.69 8.82
C ILE A 102 -18.35 -8.32 8.35
N PHE A 103 -17.84 -7.53 9.29
CA PHE A 103 -17.21 -6.24 9.02
C PHE A 103 -15.70 -6.33 9.25
N VAL A 104 -14.94 -5.77 8.33
CA VAL A 104 -13.47 -5.67 8.43
C VAL A 104 -13.09 -4.24 8.10
N SER A 105 -12.48 -3.55 9.06
CA SER A 105 -11.86 -2.25 8.84
C SER A 105 -10.41 -2.44 8.37
N LEU A 106 -9.94 -1.49 7.56
CA LEU A 106 -8.54 -1.43 7.13
C LEU A 106 -7.88 -0.22 7.78
N SER A 107 -6.73 -0.42 8.39
CA SER A 107 -5.92 0.65 8.96
C SER A 107 -5.26 1.49 7.86
N ALA A 108 -4.94 2.75 8.18
CA ALA A 108 -4.17 3.59 7.29
C ALA A 108 -2.74 3.04 7.12
N LEU A 109 -2.14 3.32 5.96
CA LEU A 109 -0.79 2.84 5.64
C LEU A 109 0.28 3.71 6.30
N ASP A 110 1.19 3.06 7.02
CA ASP A 110 2.39 3.69 7.58
C ASP A 110 3.47 3.91 6.52
N GLU A 111 4.47 4.74 6.82
CA GLU A 111 5.60 5.01 5.94
C GLU A 111 6.35 3.72 5.56
N SER A 112 6.61 2.85 6.53
CA SER A 112 7.26 1.56 6.32
C SER A 112 6.44 0.64 5.41
N GLN A 113 5.12 0.63 5.57
CA GLN A 113 4.21 -0.16 4.75
C GLN A 113 4.14 0.38 3.32
N LEU A 114 4.19 1.70 3.12
CA LEU A 114 4.29 2.30 1.79
C LEU A 114 5.59 1.93 1.09
N VAL A 115 6.72 1.91 1.81
CA VAL A 115 7.99 1.41 1.26
C VAL A 115 7.87 -0.07 0.89
N GLN A 116 7.21 -0.88 1.72
CA GLN A 116 6.94 -2.28 1.38
C GLN A 116 6.05 -2.43 0.13
N VAL A 117 5.07 -1.56 -0.08
CA VAL A 117 4.25 -1.54 -1.30
C VAL A 117 5.08 -1.20 -2.54
N LEU A 118 6.10 -0.34 -2.41
CA LEU A 118 7.01 0.04 -3.50
C LEU A 118 7.94 -1.09 -3.95
N THR A 119 8.34 -2.01 -3.05
CA THR A 119 9.39 -3.00 -3.30
C THR A 119 8.93 -4.46 -3.20
N GLY A 120 8.05 -4.77 -2.25
CA GLY A 120 7.64 -6.12 -1.87
C GLY A 120 6.82 -6.86 -2.93
N PRO A 121 5.65 -6.36 -3.35
CA PRO A 121 4.71 -7.14 -4.15
C PRO A 121 5.28 -7.59 -5.50
N LYS A 122 4.69 -8.63 -6.10
CA LYS A 122 5.12 -9.12 -7.42
C LYS A 122 5.05 -8.02 -8.48
N ASN A 123 4.00 -7.21 -8.40
CA ASN A 123 3.76 -6.07 -9.29
C ASN A 123 4.14 -4.73 -8.63
N ALA A 124 5.20 -4.70 -7.82
CA ALA A 124 5.63 -3.47 -7.16
C ALA A 124 6.09 -2.40 -8.17
N LEU A 125 5.82 -1.12 -7.90
CA LEU A 125 6.12 -0.02 -8.82
C LEU A 125 7.61 0.06 -9.16
N CYS A 126 8.51 -0.12 -8.18
CA CYS A 126 9.95 -0.13 -8.45
C CYS A 126 10.36 -1.26 -9.40
N LYS A 127 9.72 -2.44 -9.32
CA LYS A 127 9.99 -3.57 -10.24
C LYS A 127 9.48 -3.27 -11.65
N GLN A 128 8.30 -2.65 -11.76
CA GLN A 128 7.74 -2.24 -13.06
C GLN A 128 8.66 -1.24 -13.77
N TYR A 129 9.12 -0.19 -13.07
CA TYR A 129 10.03 0.78 -13.66
C TYR A 129 11.41 0.21 -13.95
N LYS A 130 11.98 -0.62 -13.06
CA LYS A 130 13.24 -1.33 -13.34
C LYS A 130 13.15 -2.10 -14.65
N ARG A 131 12.07 -2.87 -14.85
CA ARG A 131 11.87 -3.63 -16.08
C ARG A 131 11.70 -2.73 -17.31
N MET A 132 11.04 -1.59 -17.17
CA MET A 132 10.88 -0.63 -18.26
C MET A 132 12.23 -0.04 -18.72
N PHE A 133 13.12 0.33 -17.80
CA PHE A 133 14.45 0.84 -18.14
C PHE A 133 15.37 -0.27 -18.70
N GLU A 134 15.24 -1.51 -18.21
CA GLU A 134 15.96 -2.67 -18.74
C GLU A 134 15.69 -2.91 -20.24
N LEU A 135 14.49 -2.59 -20.74
CA LEU A 135 14.18 -2.71 -22.17
C LEU A 135 15.04 -1.78 -23.04
N ASN A 136 15.56 -0.70 -22.46
CA ASN A 136 16.49 0.22 -23.10
C ASN A 136 17.95 -0.06 -22.71
N ASN A 137 18.24 -1.22 -22.10
CA ASN A 137 19.53 -1.60 -21.55
C ASN A 137 20.08 -0.66 -20.46
N VAL A 138 19.19 0.05 -19.74
CA VAL A 138 19.56 0.98 -18.67
C VAL A 138 19.21 0.37 -17.31
N LYS A 139 20.12 0.43 -16.33
CA LYS A 139 19.84 -0.03 -14.96
C LYS A 139 19.22 1.08 -14.12
N LEU A 140 18.07 0.83 -13.49
CA LEU A 140 17.44 1.78 -12.56
C LEU A 140 17.66 1.35 -11.10
N HIS A 141 18.25 2.22 -10.29
CA HIS A 141 18.45 2.01 -8.86
C HIS A 141 17.76 3.10 -8.03
N PHE A 142 17.16 2.67 -6.93
CA PHE A 142 16.54 3.53 -5.92
C PHE A 142 17.33 3.35 -4.63
N THR A 143 17.72 4.45 -3.99
CA THR A 143 18.29 4.40 -2.62
C THR A 143 17.17 4.23 -1.59
N ASP A 144 17.46 3.60 -0.46
CA ASP A 144 16.46 3.40 0.60
C ASP A 144 15.93 4.71 1.16
N ASN A 145 16.80 5.74 1.24
CA ASN A 145 16.40 7.08 1.66
C ASN A 145 15.43 7.71 0.67
N ALA A 146 15.62 7.51 -0.64
CA ALA A 146 14.67 7.96 -1.65
C ALA A 146 13.31 7.29 -1.49
N LEU A 147 13.28 5.97 -1.24
CA LEU A 147 12.03 5.22 -1.04
C LEU A 147 11.25 5.71 0.19
N LYS A 148 11.93 5.93 1.31
CA LYS A 148 11.34 6.53 2.52
C LYS A 148 10.79 7.92 2.24
N LYS A 149 11.55 8.77 1.54
CA LYS A 149 11.11 10.13 1.22
C LYS A 149 9.91 10.16 0.27
N ILE A 150 9.84 9.25 -0.70
CA ILE A 150 8.67 9.07 -1.57
C ILE A 150 7.45 8.67 -0.75
N ALA A 151 7.61 7.73 0.19
CA ALA A 151 6.54 7.31 1.09
C ALA A 151 6.05 8.46 1.99
N SER A 152 6.96 9.18 2.63
CA SER A 152 6.66 10.36 3.45
C SER A 152 5.91 11.43 2.64
N LYS A 153 6.36 11.72 1.41
CA LYS A 153 5.69 12.67 0.51
C LYS A 153 4.28 12.23 0.10
N ALA A 154 4.03 10.93 -0.03
CA ALA A 154 2.70 10.40 -0.32
C ALA A 154 1.72 10.53 0.86
N ILE A 155 2.22 10.37 2.09
CA ILE A 155 1.47 10.59 3.33
C ILE A 155 1.05 12.05 3.45
N VAL A 156 2.00 12.99 3.28
CA VAL A 156 1.71 14.44 3.36
C VAL A 156 0.65 14.86 2.34
N LYS A 157 0.63 14.25 1.15
CA LYS A 157 -0.38 14.51 0.12
C LYS A 157 -1.74 13.84 0.38
N ASN A 158 -1.91 13.06 1.45
CA ASN A 158 -3.12 12.29 1.76
C ASN A 158 -3.62 11.41 0.59
N THR A 159 -2.68 10.89 -0.22
CA THR A 159 -3.00 10.07 -1.40
C THR A 159 -2.75 8.57 -1.20
N GLY A 160 -2.07 8.20 -0.12
CA GLY A 160 -1.71 6.82 0.20
C GLY A 160 -0.94 6.12 -0.93
N ALA A 161 -1.12 4.80 -1.05
CA ALA A 161 -0.43 4.00 -2.07
C ALA A 161 -0.78 4.41 -3.52
N ARG A 162 -1.96 5.00 -3.74
CA ARG A 162 -2.39 5.45 -5.08
C ARG A 162 -1.54 6.61 -5.60
N GLY A 163 -1.06 7.48 -4.70
CA GLY A 163 -0.22 8.63 -5.06
C GLY A 163 1.23 8.28 -5.40
N LEU A 164 1.72 7.12 -4.95
CA LEU A 164 3.11 6.69 -5.14
C LEU A 164 3.53 6.68 -6.62
N ARG A 165 2.63 6.23 -7.50
CA ARG A 165 2.88 6.20 -8.95
C ARG A 165 3.07 7.59 -9.52
N SER A 166 2.20 8.54 -9.16
CA SER A 166 2.30 9.91 -9.65
C SER A 166 3.59 10.59 -9.18
N ILE A 167 4.02 10.31 -7.95
CA ILE A 167 5.29 10.82 -7.42
C ILE A 167 6.47 10.23 -8.19
N LEU A 168 6.48 8.91 -8.41
CA LEU A 168 7.51 8.24 -9.20
C LEU A 168 7.57 8.72 -10.64
N GLU A 169 6.42 8.88 -11.31
CA GLU A 169 6.36 9.41 -12.68
C GLU A 169 6.95 10.82 -12.73
N SER A 170 6.63 11.68 -11.76
CA SER A 170 7.20 13.03 -11.69
C SER A 170 8.72 13.02 -11.55
N ILE A 171 9.29 12.08 -10.78
CA ILE A 171 10.75 11.93 -10.60
C ILE A 171 11.41 11.38 -11.85
N LEU A 172 10.78 10.41 -12.51
CA LEU A 172 11.36 9.68 -13.63
C LEU A 172 11.07 10.31 -14.98
N THR A 173 10.21 11.34 -15.08
CA THR A 173 9.77 11.92 -16.36
C THR A 173 10.95 12.38 -17.22
N GLU A 174 11.92 13.08 -16.63
CA GLU A 174 13.12 13.55 -17.34
C GLU A 174 13.97 12.37 -17.83
N ALA A 175 14.24 11.39 -16.97
CA ALA A 175 14.98 10.19 -17.33
C ALA A 175 14.25 9.32 -18.38
N MET A 176 12.92 9.27 -18.34
CA MET A 176 12.11 8.57 -19.34
C MET A 176 12.12 9.25 -20.71
N PHE A 177 12.36 10.56 -20.75
CA PHE A 177 12.49 11.31 -21.99
C PHE A 177 13.92 11.22 -22.56
N GLU A 178 14.94 11.33 -21.70
CA GLU A 178 16.34 11.31 -22.14
C GLU A 178 16.84 9.91 -22.56
N VAL A 179 16.40 8.85 -21.89
CA VAL A 179 16.90 7.49 -22.17
C VAL A 179 16.59 7.02 -23.61
N PRO A 180 15.36 7.19 -24.15
CA PRO A 180 15.06 6.81 -25.52
C PRO A 180 15.67 7.75 -26.58
N ASP A 181 15.86 9.03 -26.26
CA ASP A 181 16.35 10.06 -27.20
C ASP A 181 17.90 10.11 -27.28
N ALA A 182 18.58 9.23 -26.53
CA ALA A 182 20.02 9.12 -26.54
C ALA A 182 20.54 8.69 -27.93
N LYS A 183 21.25 9.61 -28.60
CA LYS A 183 21.93 9.35 -29.87
C LYS A 183 22.94 8.20 -29.74
N PRO A 184 23.18 7.40 -30.80
CA PRO A 184 24.18 6.34 -30.77
C PRO A 184 25.56 6.93 -30.44
N GLY A 185 26.08 6.62 -29.25
CA GLY A 185 27.33 7.16 -28.70
C GLY A 185 27.21 7.88 -27.34
N ASN A 186 25.98 8.12 -26.84
CA ASN A 186 25.73 8.75 -25.54
C ASN A 186 24.69 7.95 -24.74
N CYS A 187 24.87 6.63 -24.69
CA CYS A 187 23.96 5.73 -23.99
C CYS A 187 24.05 5.97 -22.48
N ALA A 188 22.90 6.14 -21.84
CA ALA A 188 22.82 6.12 -20.38
C ALA A 188 22.95 4.68 -19.90
N ASP A 189 23.91 4.41 -19.01
CA ASP A 189 24.11 3.05 -18.48
C ASP A 189 23.24 2.81 -17.25
N MET A 190 23.01 3.88 -16.47
CA MET A 190 22.34 3.79 -15.17
C MET A 190 21.57 5.06 -14.82
N VAL A 191 20.42 4.89 -14.18
CA VAL A 191 19.62 5.96 -13.57
C VAL A 191 19.58 5.73 -12.07
N LEU A 192 19.98 6.74 -11.30
CA LEU A 192 19.98 6.71 -9.84
C LEU A 192 18.93 7.68 -9.29
N VAL A 193 18.02 7.14 -8.49
CA VAL A 193 17.04 7.92 -7.72
C VAL A 193 17.51 7.98 -6.27
N ASP A 194 17.97 9.16 -5.87
CA ASP A 194 18.42 9.44 -4.52
C ASP A 194 17.47 10.40 -3.77
N GLU A 195 17.71 10.64 -2.48
CA GLU A 195 16.87 11.48 -1.64
C GLU A 195 16.68 12.90 -2.23
N GLU A 196 17.74 13.47 -2.81
CA GLU A 196 17.71 14.78 -3.46
C GLU A 196 16.76 14.83 -4.67
N ALA A 197 16.65 13.73 -5.42
CA ALA A 197 15.80 13.64 -6.61
C ALA A 197 14.31 13.80 -6.27
N VAL A 198 13.91 13.35 -5.08
CA VAL A 198 12.53 13.42 -4.58
C VAL A 198 12.16 14.85 -4.15
N GLY A 199 13.16 15.61 -3.70
CA GLY A 199 12.99 16.93 -3.11
C GLY A 199 12.29 16.89 -1.74
N SER A 200 12.18 18.06 -1.10
CA SER A 200 11.32 18.27 0.07
C SER A 200 9.83 18.35 -0.31
N ALA A 201 8.95 18.58 0.66
CA ALA A 201 7.51 18.73 0.42
C ALA A 201 7.18 19.96 -0.46
N ASP A 202 7.96 21.06 -0.33
CA ASP A 202 7.73 22.34 -0.99
C ASP A 202 8.65 22.60 -2.20
N THR A 203 9.75 21.87 -2.36
CA THR A 203 10.64 22.03 -3.51
C THR A 203 10.19 21.15 -4.68
N PRO A 204 10.31 21.63 -5.94
CA PRO A 204 10.07 20.81 -7.12
C PRO A 204 10.90 19.53 -7.08
N VAL A 205 10.36 18.49 -7.72
CA VAL A 205 11.08 17.24 -7.93
C VAL A 205 12.31 17.54 -8.78
N ALA A 206 13.51 17.21 -8.28
CA ALA A 206 14.78 17.58 -8.92
C ALA A 206 15.19 16.66 -10.07
N GLY A 207 14.43 15.58 -10.30
CA GLY A 207 14.68 14.60 -11.36
C GLY A 207 15.70 13.54 -10.98
N ALA A 208 15.61 12.37 -11.61
CA ALA A 208 16.56 11.28 -11.39
C ALA A 208 17.93 11.58 -12.03
N LYS A 209 19.02 11.21 -11.35
CA LYS A 209 20.39 11.42 -11.87
C LYS A 209 20.71 10.35 -12.91
N ILE A 210 21.10 10.77 -14.11
CA ILE A 210 21.46 9.88 -15.23
C ILE A 210 22.98 9.79 -15.31
N ILE A 211 23.52 8.58 -15.22
CA ILE A 211 24.96 8.29 -15.28
C ILE A 211 25.28 7.73 -16.67
N ARG A 212 26.29 8.33 -17.32
CA ARG A 212 26.75 7.97 -18.68
C ARG A 212 28.25 7.62 -18.65
N GLY A 213 28.63 6.44 -19.13
CA GLY A 213 30.02 6.04 -19.41
C GLY A 213 30.69 5.07 -18.40
N ASP A 214 31.72 4.36 -18.90
CA ASP A 214 32.52 3.32 -18.21
C ASP A 214 33.14 3.76 -16.87
N SER A 215 33.43 5.05 -16.67
CA SER A 215 34.11 5.56 -15.47
C SER A 215 33.19 5.69 -14.25
N GLY A 216 31.88 5.84 -14.45
CA GLY A 216 30.89 5.88 -13.37
C GLY A 216 30.50 4.48 -12.87
N LEU A 217 30.52 3.50 -13.77
CA LEU A 217 30.10 2.13 -13.52
C LEU A 217 31.06 1.38 -12.58
N GLU A 218 32.37 1.61 -12.69
CA GLU A 218 33.41 1.02 -11.82
C GLU A 218 33.30 1.53 -10.36
N SER A 219 33.14 2.84 -10.20
CA SER A 219 33.02 3.49 -8.88
C SER A 219 31.73 3.08 -8.15
N PHE A 220 30.63 2.93 -8.88
CA PHE A 220 29.35 2.48 -8.33
C PHE A 220 29.24 0.96 -8.20
N SER A 221 29.88 0.16 -9.06
CA SER A 221 29.88 -1.31 -8.90
C SER A 221 30.61 -1.72 -7.62
N SER A 222 31.70 -1.05 -7.27
CA SER A 222 32.40 -1.22 -5.98
C SER A 222 31.53 -0.80 -4.78
N ALA A 223 30.84 0.35 -4.88
CA ALA A 223 29.92 0.82 -3.83
C ALA A 223 28.68 -0.09 -3.69
N MET A 224 28.17 -0.62 -4.79
CA MET A 224 27.02 -1.51 -4.80
C MET A 224 27.38 -2.93 -4.36
N GLU A 225 28.54 -3.48 -4.75
CA GLU A 225 29.05 -4.75 -4.24
C GLU A 225 29.33 -4.67 -2.74
N SER A 226 29.87 -3.56 -2.24
CA SER A 226 30.08 -3.38 -0.80
C SER A 226 28.76 -3.27 -0.03
N THR A 227 27.75 -2.59 -0.57
CA THR A 227 26.41 -2.51 0.03
C THR A 227 25.70 -3.88 0.02
N TYR A 228 25.76 -4.61 -1.10
CA TYR A 228 25.18 -5.96 -1.21
C TYR A 228 25.89 -6.98 -0.31
N ARG A 229 27.21 -6.83 -0.11
CA ARG A 229 28.00 -7.69 0.79
C ARG A 229 27.69 -7.39 2.25
N ALA A 230 27.46 -6.12 2.60
CA ALA A 230 27.02 -5.68 3.93
C ALA A 230 25.62 -6.23 4.29
N GLU A 231 24.65 -6.09 3.39
CA GLU A 231 23.28 -6.62 3.56
C GLU A 231 23.27 -8.15 3.74
N LYS A 232 24.16 -8.86 3.02
CA LYS A 232 24.27 -10.32 3.11
C LYS A 232 24.92 -10.76 4.42
N SER A 233 25.87 -10.00 4.97
CA SER A 233 26.44 -10.25 6.30
C SER A 233 25.42 -10.00 7.42
N GLU A 234 24.62 -8.92 7.36
CA GLU A 234 23.58 -8.64 8.37
C GLU A 234 22.48 -9.71 8.38
N GLN A 235 22.01 -10.16 7.23
CA GLN A 235 21.02 -11.26 7.14
C GLN A 235 21.58 -12.59 7.66
N GLN A 236 22.89 -12.82 7.54
CA GLN A 236 23.53 -14.05 8.02
C GLN A 236 23.82 -14.00 9.53
N GLN A 237 24.03 -12.80 10.08
CA GLN A 237 24.14 -12.55 11.52
C GLN A 237 22.78 -12.66 12.23
N LEU A 238 21.72 -12.10 11.65
CA LEU A 238 20.34 -12.26 12.13
C LEU A 238 19.88 -13.73 12.11
N LYS A 239 20.35 -14.52 11.13
CA LYS A 239 20.10 -15.98 11.10
C LYS A 239 20.92 -16.76 12.14
N GLY A 240 22.12 -16.29 12.46
CA GLY A 240 22.99 -16.90 13.49
C GLY A 240 22.48 -16.68 14.90
N ASP A 241 21.99 -15.47 15.21
CA ASP A 241 21.42 -15.15 16.52
C ASP A 241 20.09 -15.87 16.78
N MET A 242 19.32 -16.15 15.72
CA MET A 242 18.07 -16.92 15.83
C MET A 242 18.29 -18.41 16.08
N ILE A 243 19.45 -18.97 15.70
CA ILE A 243 19.82 -20.37 16.01
C ILE A 243 20.29 -20.49 17.47
N HIS A 244 20.76 -19.41 18.08
CA HIS A 244 21.26 -19.44 19.47
C HIS A 244 20.15 -19.31 20.53
N MET A 245 18.94 -18.87 20.17
CA MET A 245 17.79 -18.77 21.08
C MET A 245 16.90 -20.03 21.13
N ASP A 246 17.10 -21.01 20.25
CA ASP A 246 16.28 -22.25 20.22
C ASP A 246 16.79 -23.36 21.15
N GLY A 247 17.91 -23.13 21.86
CA GLY A 247 18.48 -24.08 22.83
C GLY A 247 17.91 -24.02 24.26
N GLY A 248 16.84 -23.24 24.50
CA GLY A 248 16.40 -22.85 25.86
C GLY A 248 15.01 -23.30 26.31
N TYR A 249 14.20 -23.94 25.46
CA TYR A 249 12.80 -24.23 25.79
C TYR A 249 12.44 -25.70 25.58
N GLU A 250 13.09 -26.60 26.32
CA GLU A 250 12.67 -28.01 26.34
C GLU A 250 12.71 -28.63 27.75
N VAL A 251 12.12 -27.98 28.76
CA VAL A 251 11.75 -28.68 30.02
C VAL A 251 10.55 -28.01 30.72
N ALA A 252 9.32 -28.16 30.20
CA ALA A 252 8.10 -27.84 30.97
C ALA A 252 6.82 -28.47 30.39
N SER A 253 6.75 -29.78 30.20
CA SER A 253 5.48 -30.44 29.81
C SER A 253 5.31 -31.88 30.30
N ARG A 254 5.91 -32.22 31.45
CA ARG A 254 5.64 -33.49 32.15
C ARG A 254 5.55 -33.29 33.67
N ALA A 255 4.43 -32.76 34.13
CA ALA A 255 3.94 -32.93 35.51
C ALA A 255 2.48 -32.47 35.62
N ALA A 256 1.55 -33.30 35.14
CA ALA A 256 0.15 -33.26 35.56
C ALA A 256 -0.49 -34.61 35.19
N SER A 257 -0.05 -35.66 35.89
CA SER A 257 -0.79 -36.90 36.05
C SER A 257 -1.07 -37.03 37.53
N LEU A 258 -2.32 -36.75 37.91
CA LEU A 258 -3.11 -37.32 39.02
C LEU A 258 -4.49 -36.65 39.01
#